data_AF-A0A918PQ99-F1
#
_entry.id   AF-A0A918PQ99-F1
#
_cell.length_a   1.000
_cell.length_b   1.000
_cell.length_c   1.000
_cell.angle_alpha   90.00
_cell.angle_beta   90.00
_cell.angle_gamma   90.00
#
_symmetry.space_group_name_H-M   'P 1'
#
loop_
_entity.id
_entity.type
_entity.pdbx_description
1 polymer ?
#
loop_
_entity_poly.entity_id
_entity_poly.type
_entity_poly.pdbx_seq_one_letter_code
_entity_poly.pdbx_strand_id
1 'polypeptide(L)'
;MAHTALAAAHAAYESRFGHAFVIAPGPGRAAAHLDRILTGIRTRLAHEPDEERAVAAEELRGLVRARLRRLLPAGPPNGSSAGQPRKGRTKAYR
;
A
#
# COMPACT_ATOMS: atom_id res chain seq x y z
N MET A 1 29.07 6.15 8.47
CA MET A 1 29.25 4.74 8.02
C MET A 1 27.92 4.03 7.76
N ALA A 2 26.89 4.14 8.61
CA ALA A 2 25.58 3.53 8.31
C ALA A 2 24.89 4.16 7.08
N HIS A 3 24.96 5.49 6.91
CA HIS A 3 24.40 6.17 5.75
C HIS A 3 25.04 5.76 4.41
N THR A 4 26.34 5.44 4.40
CA THR A 4 27.04 5.03 3.18
C THR A 4 26.67 3.61 2.75
N ALA A 5 26.47 2.68 3.68
CA ALA A 5 26.05 1.32 3.34
C ALA A 5 24.63 1.28 2.75
N LEU A 6 23.69 2.05 3.33
CA LEU A 6 22.34 2.15 2.79
C LEU A 6 22.32 2.86 1.42
N ALA A 7 23.12 3.92 1.26
CA ALA A 7 23.26 4.60 -0.03
C ALA A 7 23.86 3.69 -1.11
N ALA A 8 24.88 2.89 -0.78
CA ALA A 8 25.46 1.92 -1.70
C ALA A 8 24.43 0.85 -2.12
N ALA A 9 23.59 0.38 -1.19
CA ALA A 9 22.53 -0.57 -1.52
C ALA A 9 21.48 0.03 -2.47
N HIS A 10 21.08 1.30 -2.27
CA HIS A 10 20.19 1.99 -3.23
C HIS A 10 20.85 2.15 -4.60
N ALA A 11 22.11 2.57 -4.66
CA ALA A 11 22.83 2.72 -5.92
C ALA A 11 22.96 1.39 -6.68
N ALA A 12 23.25 0.30 -5.97
CA ALA A 12 23.32 -1.03 -6.56
C ALA A 12 21.94 -1.48 -7.11
N TYR A 13 20.86 -1.18 -6.37
CA TYR A 13 19.51 -1.47 -6.80
C TYR A 13 19.12 -0.68 -8.06
N GLU A 14 19.36 0.63 -8.05
CA GLU A 14 19.08 1.51 -9.18
C GLU A 14 19.88 1.13 -10.42
N SER A 15 21.15 0.78 -10.25
CA SER A 15 22.00 0.30 -11.35
C SER A 15 21.50 -1.02 -11.95
N ARG A 16 20.92 -1.92 -11.15
CA ARG A 16 20.45 -3.23 -11.62
C ARG A 16 19.08 -3.15 -12.29
N PHE A 17 18.15 -2.40 -11.72
CA PHE A 17 16.74 -2.42 -12.15
C PHE A 17 16.31 -1.16 -12.92
N GLY A 18 17.12 -0.10 -12.94
CA GLY A 18 16.81 1.13 -13.68
C GLY A 18 15.71 1.99 -13.06
N HIS A 19 15.34 1.72 -11.80
CA HIS A 19 14.37 2.51 -11.05
C HIS A 19 14.72 2.58 -9.57
N ALA A 20 14.20 3.59 -8.88
CA ALA A 20 14.37 3.76 -7.44
C ALA A 20 13.70 2.60 -6.66
N PHE A 21 14.26 2.28 -5.50
CA PHE A 21 13.65 1.34 -4.57
C PHE A 21 12.38 1.96 -3.95
N VAL A 22 11.24 1.28 -4.12
CA VAL A 22 9.95 1.73 -3.55
C VAL A 22 9.43 0.69 -2.58
N ILE A 23 9.02 1.13 -1.39
CA ILE A 23 8.34 0.30 -0.40
C ILE A 23 7.14 1.04 0.18
N ALA A 24 5.97 0.39 0.18
CA ALA A 24 4.74 0.93 0.72
C ALA A 24 4.87 1.04 2.25
N PRO A 25 4.22 2.05 2.87
CA PRO A 25 4.19 2.20 4.32
C PRO A 25 3.61 0.93 4.96
N GLY A 26 4.36 0.35 5.91
CA GLY A 26 3.92 -0.81 6.69
C GLY A 26 3.33 -0.41 8.03
N PRO A 27 2.58 -1.31 8.69
CA PRO A 27 2.22 -1.11 10.08
C PRO A 27 3.49 -1.13 10.96
N GLY A 28 3.54 -0.27 11.99
CA GLY A 28 4.59 -0.31 13.02
C GLY A 28 5.41 0.96 13.20
N ARG A 29 6.40 0.88 14.09
CA ARG A 29 7.30 1.98 14.51
C ARG A 29 8.43 2.25 13.50
N ALA A 30 9.03 3.45 13.57
CA ALA A 30 10.13 3.86 12.69
C ALA A 30 11.34 2.91 12.67
N ALA A 31 11.73 2.34 13.81
CA ALA A 31 12.81 1.35 13.86
C ALA A 31 12.49 0.09 13.02
N ALA A 32 11.26 -0.41 13.11
CA ALA A 32 10.81 -1.53 12.29
C ALA A 32 10.74 -1.17 10.79
N HIS A 33 10.58 0.13 10.46
CA HIS A 33 10.61 0.59 9.08
C HIS A 33 12.01 0.49 8.46
N LEU A 34 13.07 0.84 9.20
CA LEU A 34 14.45 0.70 8.72
C LEU A 34 14.79 -0.77 8.47
N ASP A 35 14.46 -1.66 9.41
CA ASP A 35 14.68 -3.10 9.24
C ASP A 35 13.92 -3.66 8.04
N ARG A 36 12.70 -3.15 7.78
CA ARG A 36 11.92 -3.52 6.61
C ARG A 36 12.57 -3.04 5.31
N ILE A 37 13.14 -1.83 5.28
CA ILE A 37 13.89 -1.33 4.12
C ILE A 37 15.11 -2.20 3.87
N LEU A 38 15.93 -2.46 4.90
CA LEU A 38 17.16 -3.24 4.77
C LEU A 38 16.88 -4.69 4.35
N THR A 39 15.84 -5.30 4.91
CA THR A 39 15.41 -6.65 4.51
C THR A 39 14.89 -6.62 3.07
N GLY A 40 14.02 -5.67 2.75
CA GLY A 40 13.43 -5.53 1.42
C GLY A 40 14.48 -5.34 0.33
N ILE A 41 15.47 -4.48 0.53
CA ILE A 41 16.50 -4.23 -0.48
C ILE A 41 17.41 -5.44 -0.67
N ARG A 42 17.77 -6.15 0.40
CA ARG A 42 18.59 -7.37 0.32
C ARG A 42 17.88 -8.48 -0.42
N THR A 43 16.61 -8.71 -0.12
CA THR A 43 15.80 -9.73 -0.80
C THR A 43 15.60 -9.39 -2.27
N ARG A 44 15.19 -8.14 -2.56
CA ARG A 44 14.82 -7.72 -3.91
C ARG A 44 16.01 -7.56 -4.85
N LEU A 45 17.20 -7.31 -4.32
CA LEU A 45 18.43 -7.38 -5.13
C LEU A 45 18.70 -8.77 -5.72
N ALA A 46 18.09 -9.83 -5.19
CA ALA A 46 18.22 -11.18 -5.73
C ALA A 46 17.15 -11.52 -6.79
N HIS A 47 16.12 -10.68 -6.97
CA HIS A 47 15.04 -10.95 -7.92
C HIS A 47 15.51 -10.82 -9.37
N GLU A 48 14.80 -11.53 -10.26
CA GLU A 48 14.88 -11.25 -11.69
C GLU A 48 14.25 -9.89 -12.02
N PRO A 49 14.73 -9.17 -13.05
CA PRO A 49 14.21 -7.84 -13.37
C PRO A 49 12.70 -7.79 -13.58
N ASP A 50 12.10 -8.83 -14.15
CA ASP A 50 10.67 -8.89 -14.45
C ASP A 50 9.82 -9.09 -13.19
N GLU A 51 10.27 -9.98 -12.31
CA GLU A 51 9.69 -10.18 -10.98
C GLU A 51 9.76 -8.87 -10.18
N GLU A 52 10.92 -8.23 -10.18
CA GLU A 52 11.13 -7.01 -9.42
C GLU A 52 10.26 -5.85 -9.92
N ARG A 53 10.05 -5.73 -11.24
CA ARG A 53 9.11 -4.74 -11.79
C ARG A 53 7.69 -4.95 -11.29
N ALA A 54 7.24 -6.20 -11.20
CA ALA A 54 5.91 -6.52 -10.68
C ALA A 54 5.77 -6.15 -9.19
N VAL A 55 6.78 -6.46 -8.39
CA VAL A 55 6.83 -6.11 -6.96
C VAL A 55 6.86 -4.59 -6.78
N ALA A 56 7.74 -3.89 -7.50
CA ALA A 56 7.86 -2.43 -7.43
C ALA A 56 6.54 -1.72 -7.81
N ALA A 57 5.83 -2.23 -8.82
CA ALA A 57 4.52 -1.71 -9.19
C ALA A 57 3.49 -1.88 -8.05
N GLU A 58 3.48 -3.02 -7.35
CA GLU A 58 2.57 -3.22 -6.23
C GLU A 58 2.90 -2.33 -5.04
N GLU A 59 4.18 -2.18 -4.71
CA GLU A 59 4.63 -1.27 -3.65
C GLU A 59 4.25 0.18 -3.98
N LEU A 60 4.39 0.60 -5.25
CA LEU A 60 3.96 1.92 -5.68
C LEU A 60 2.44 2.10 -5.56
N ARG A 61 1.63 1.10 -5.94
CA ARG A 61 0.16 1.14 -5.73
C ARG A 61 -0.17 1.27 -4.24
N GLY A 62 0.52 0.53 -3.37
CA GLY A 62 0.39 0.64 -1.92
C GLY A 62 0.69 2.05 -1.40
N LEU A 63 1.79 2.64 -1.86
CA LEU A 63 2.18 4.01 -1.52
C LEU A 63 1.14 5.04 -1.98
N VAL A 64 0.65 4.93 -3.22
CA VAL A 64 -0.40 5.81 -3.76
C VAL A 64 -1.69 5.68 -2.94
N ARG A 65 -2.15 4.46 -2.65
CA ARG A 65 -3.34 4.24 -1.80
C ARG A 65 -3.17 4.85 -0.41
N ALA A 66 -2.00 4.71 0.20
CA ALA A 66 -1.71 5.31 1.50
C ALA A 66 -1.75 6.85 1.45
N ARG A 67 -1.25 7.46 0.37
CA ARG A 67 -1.34 8.91 0.16
C ARG A 67 -2.78 9.36 -0.05
N LEU A 68 -3.54 8.67 -0.89
CA LEU A 68 -4.95 8.98 -1.14
C LEU A 68 -5.78 8.92 0.14
N ARG A 69 -5.59 7.90 0.99
CA ARG A 69 -6.26 7.80 2.29
C ARG A 69 -5.97 8.96 3.26
N ARG A 70 -4.83 9.63 3.11
CA ARG A 70 -4.47 10.79 3.95
C ARG A 70 -5.07 12.09 3.40
N LEU A 71 -5.18 12.19 2.08
CA LEU A 71 -5.65 13.40 1.40
C LEU A 71 -7.17 13.44 1.25
N LEU A 72 -7.80 12.29 1.11
CA LEU A 72 -9.25 12.18 0.99
C LEU A 72 -9.84 12.03 2.40
N PRO A 73 -10.73 12.93 2.83
CA PRO A 73 -11.55 12.67 4.01
C PRO A 73 -12.32 11.37 3.78
N ALA A 74 -12.50 10.58 4.85
CA ALA A 74 -13.34 9.38 4.76
C ALA A 74 -14.69 9.82 4.19
N GLY A 75 -15.00 9.35 2.97
CA GLY A 75 -16.32 9.60 2.37
C GLY A 75 -17.40 9.20 3.37
N PRO A 76 -18.53 9.92 3.41
CA PRO A 76 -19.58 9.60 4.37
C PRO A 76 -19.88 8.10 4.28
N PRO A 77 -20.07 7.40 5.42
CA PRO A 77 -20.41 5.99 5.38
C PRO A 77 -21.63 5.87 4.49
N ASN A 78 -21.47 5.19 3.34
CA ASN A 78 -22.55 4.98 2.39
C ASN A 78 -23.73 4.45 3.20
N GLY A 79 -24.76 5.28 3.31
CA GLY A 79 -25.93 4.97 4.11
C GLY A 79 -26.40 3.60 3.68
N SER A 80 -26.29 2.63 4.60
CA SER A 80 -26.97 1.37 4.44
C SER A 80 -28.43 1.71 4.24
N SER A 81 -28.92 1.58 3.02
CA SER A 81 -30.34 1.45 2.73
C SER A 81 -30.77 0.06 3.22
N ALA A 82 -30.61 -0.17 4.52
CA ALA A 82 -31.19 -1.27 5.24
C ALA A 82 -32.63 -0.87 5.56
N GLY A 83 -33.57 -1.47 4.83
CA GLY A 83 -34.95 -1.73 5.27
C GLY A 83 -35.79 -0.53 5.68
N GLN A 84 -36.56 0.02 4.73
CA GLN A 84 -37.82 0.66 5.11
C GLN A 84 -38.91 -0.43 5.08
N PRO A 85 -39.52 -0.80 6.23
CA PRO A 85 -40.61 -1.75 6.24
C PRO A 85 -41.84 -1.08 5.62
N ARG A 86 -42.37 -1.66 4.54
CA ARG A 86 -43.63 -1.25 3.93
C ARG A 86 -44.77 -1.56 4.91
N LYS A 87 -45.31 -0.54 5.57
CA LYS A 87 -46.55 -0.64 6.37
C LYS A 87 -47.66 -1.24 5.50
N GLY A 88 -48.28 -2.31 6.01
CA GLY A 88 -49.27 -3.12 5.32
C GLY A 88 -50.50 -2.33 4.86
N ARG A 89 -50.91 -2.60 3.62
CA ARG A 89 -52.24 -2.23 3.10
C ARG A 89 -53.26 -3.19 3.72
N THR A 90 -54.05 -2.70 4.66
CA THR A 90 -55.25 -3.38 5.16
C THR A 90 -56.25 -3.55 4.00
N LYS A 91 -56.59 -4.80 3.66
CA LYS A 91 -57.75 -5.14 2.83
C LYS A 91 -59.00 -5.05 3.70
N ALA A 92 -59.96 -4.23 3.28
CA ALA A 92 -61.34 -4.29 3.76
C ALA A 92 -62.02 -5.53 3.16
N TYR A 93 -62.61 -6.37 4.02
CA TYR A 93 -63.63 -7.33 3.61
C TYR A 93 -65.00 -6.72 3.88
N ARG A 94 -65.89 -6.78 2.88
CA ARG A 94 -67.31 -6.46 2.95
C ARG A 94 -68.09 -7.76 2.84
#